data_AF-A0ABD4Z780-F1
#
_entry.id   AF-A0ABD4Z780-F1
#
_cell.length_a   1.000
_cell.length_b   1.000
_cell.length_c   1.000
_cell.angle_alpha   90.00
_cell.angle_beta   90.00
_cell.angle_gamma   90.00
#
_symmetry.space_group_name_H-M   'P 1'
#
loop_
_entity.id
_entity.type
_entity.pdbx_description
1 polymer ?
#
loop_
_entity_poly.entity_id
_entity_poly.type
_entity_poly.pdbx_seq_one_letter_code
_entity_poly.pdbx_strand_id
1 'polypeptide(L)'
;MKLIRLEHLISDIVTHGKLVFISPYSNFNIVFSLWLSKELNIRGRNPCIYFDDTYIEQAMKNLCKDDEVEIHVCASISSNSSCIIKVVETLSKCIDSGEACSICLVNSVRRYNSVGDNKIFYNVRIVKPNLYKISKMEGNRVLGYLFLKMNMCELIEYKLPPDLYIVYDELQEIVNEFGSIKVSDFLKYITKRKNMDKEQVINILRLAISMGIIRYDGKYLTIY
;
A
#
# COMPACT_ATOMS: atom_id res chain seq x y z
N MET A 1 1.12 5.82 16.30
CA MET A 1 1.01 5.01 15.06
C MET A 1 2.10 3.93 15.04
N LYS A 2 2.04 2.85 14.23
CA LYS A 2 3.12 1.83 14.20
C LYS A 2 3.59 1.47 12.78
N LEU A 3 4.90 1.46 12.58
CA LEU A 3 5.54 0.73 11.48
C LEU A 3 5.09 -0.73 11.52
N ILE A 4 4.48 -1.21 10.44
CA ILE A 4 4.14 -2.63 10.30
C ILE A 4 5.22 -3.31 9.48
N ARG A 5 5.59 -4.54 9.88
CA ARG A 5 6.48 -5.39 9.10
C ARG A 5 5.68 -6.13 8.03
N LEU A 6 6.39 -6.63 7.03
CA LEU A 6 5.81 -7.50 6.00
C LEU A 6 5.06 -8.69 6.64
N GLU A 7 5.60 -9.27 7.71
CA GLU A 7 4.98 -10.36 8.46
C GLU A 7 3.65 -9.97 9.11
N HIS A 8 3.50 -8.73 9.57
CA HIS A 8 2.23 -8.25 10.11
C HIS A 8 1.17 -8.12 9.03
N LEU A 9 1.55 -7.69 7.82
CA LEU A 9 0.63 -7.66 6.67
C LEU A 9 0.14 -9.08 6.35
N ILE A 10 1.04 -10.06 6.33
CA ILE A 10 0.67 -11.46 6.11
C ILE A 10 -0.23 -11.98 7.24
N SER A 11 0.07 -11.65 8.49
CA SER A 11 -0.74 -12.02 9.65
C SER A 11 -2.14 -11.42 9.59
N ASP A 12 -2.26 -10.14 9.23
CA ASP A 12 -3.55 -9.47 9.00
C ASP A 12 -4.34 -10.21 7.90
N ILE A 13 -3.70 -10.58 6.79
CA ILE A 13 -4.33 -11.33 5.69
C ILE A 13 -4.84 -12.69 6.15
N VAL A 14 -4.04 -13.43 6.91
CA VAL A 14 -4.40 -14.75 7.44
C VAL A 14 -5.52 -14.65 8.48
N THR A 15 -5.53 -13.61 9.30
CA THR A 15 -6.48 -13.43 10.40
C THR A 15 -7.84 -12.95 9.92
N HIS A 16 -7.84 -11.96 9.03
CA HIS A 16 -9.09 -11.31 8.60
C HIS A 16 -9.69 -11.98 7.37
N GLY A 17 -8.89 -12.67 6.55
CA GLY A 17 -9.35 -13.41 5.38
C GLY A 17 -9.96 -12.56 4.26
N LYS A 18 -10.34 -11.31 4.50
CA LYS A 18 -11.00 -10.42 3.55
C LYS A 18 -10.38 -9.04 3.62
N LEU A 19 -9.63 -8.65 2.59
CA LEU A 19 -8.89 -7.39 2.58
C LEU A 19 -9.01 -6.67 1.24
N VAL A 20 -8.92 -5.34 1.29
CA VAL A 20 -8.92 -4.48 0.09
C VAL A 20 -7.63 -3.66 0.05
N PHE A 21 -6.98 -3.60 -1.10
CA PHE A 21 -5.87 -2.68 -1.35
C PHE A 21 -6.28 -1.69 -2.44
N ILE A 22 -6.24 -0.41 -2.12
CA ILE A 22 -6.46 0.69 -3.04
C ILE A 22 -5.09 1.04 -3.64
N SER A 23 -4.87 0.74 -4.92
CA SER A 23 -3.53 0.82 -5.52
C SER A 23 -3.57 1.08 -7.03
N PRO A 24 -3.52 2.33 -7.51
CA PRO A 24 -3.60 2.63 -8.95
C PRO A 24 -2.37 2.17 -9.78
N TYR A 25 -1.46 1.36 -9.23
CA TYR A 25 -0.18 1.02 -9.82
C TYR A 25 -0.16 -0.43 -10.34
N SER A 26 -0.50 -0.63 -11.62
CA SER A 26 -0.63 -1.97 -12.22
C SER A 26 0.60 -2.86 -12.05
N ASN A 27 1.81 -2.32 -12.30
CA ASN A 27 3.05 -3.10 -12.16
C ASN A 27 3.27 -3.59 -10.72
N PHE A 28 3.04 -2.72 -9.74
CA PHE A 28 3.12 -3.09 -8.33
C PHE A 28 2.08 -4.16 -8.00
N ASN A 29 0.84 -4.01 -8.47
CA ASN A 29 -0.24 -4.95 -8.18
C ASN A 29 0.04 -6.35 -8.71
N ILE A 30 0.55 -6.46 -9.95
CA ILE A 30 0.94 -7.76 -10.53
C ILE A 30 2.02 -8.43 -9.68
N VAL A 31 3.10 -7.71 -9.38
CA VAL A 31 4.21 -8.24 -8.57
C VAL A 31 3.75 -8.58 -7.15
N PHE A 32 2.92 -7.73 -6.55
CA PHE A 32 2.35 -7.93 -5.22
C PHE A 32 1.45 -9.16 -5.15
N SER A 33 0.59 -9.39 -6.14
CA SER A 33 -0.27 -10.57 -6.19
C SER A 33 0.52 -11.87 -6.33
N LEU A 34 1.54 -11.88 -7.20
CA LEU A 34 2.41 -13.05 -7.38
C LEU A 34 3.20 -13.35 -6.10
N TRP A 35 3.81 -12.32 -5.51
CA TRP A 35 4.54 -12.44 -4.25
C TRP A 35 3.61 -12.94 -3.13
N LEU A 36 2.44 -12.33 -2.97
CA LEU A 36 1.50 -12.66 -1.90
C LEU A 36 0.93 -14.07 -2.06
N SER A 37 0.62 -14.48 -3.28
CA SER A 37 0.22 -15.85 -3.61
C SER A 37 1.25 -16.88 -3.13
N LYS A 38 2.52 -16.65 -3.47
CA LYS A 38 3.62 -17.52 -3.05
C LYS A 38 3.75 -17.58 -1.53
N GLU A 39 3.73 -16.44 -0.85
CA GLU A 39 3.85 -16.37 0.61
C GLU A 39 2.69 -17.06 1.34
N LEU A 40 1.46 -16.91 0.85
CA LEU A 40 0.29 -17.54 1.45
C LEU A 40 0.26 -19.05 1.19
N ASN A 41 0.66 -19.49 -0.01
CA ASN A 41 0.80 -20.92 -0.33
C ASN A 41 1.84 -21.61 0.57
N ILE A 42 2.98 -20.97 0.82
CA ILE A 42 4.00 -21.48 1.78
C ILE A 42 3.39 -21.68 3.19
N ARG A 43 2.39 -20.88 3.55
CA ARG A 43 1.68 -20.94 4.83
C ARG A 43 0.42 -21.82 4.78
N GLY A 44 0.25 -22.62 3.73
CA GLY A 44 -0.90 -23.53 3.56
C GLY A 44 -2.23 -22.82 3.31
N ARG A 45 -2.19 -21.58 2.78
CA ARG A 45 -3.38 -20.80 2.42
C ARG A 45 -3.47 -20.65 0.91
N ASN A 46 -4.68 -20.78 0.37
CA ASN A 46 -4.97 -20.57 -1.04
C ASN A 46 -5.72 -19.24 -1.21
N PRO A 47 -5.04 -18.15 -1.59
CA PRO A 47 -5.72 -16.86 -1.77
C PRO A 47 -6.47 -16.79 -3.11
N CYS A 48 -7.65 -16.20 -3.06
CA CYS A 48 -8.35 -15.69 -4.23
C CYS A 48 -8.09 -14.17 -4.34
N ILE A 49 -7.38 -13.75 -5.39
CA ILE A 49 -7.00 -12.36 -5.60
C ILE A 49 -7.82 -11.78 -6.75
N TYR A 50 -8.58 -10.74 -6.46
CA TYR A 50 -9.46 -10.05 -7.39
C TYR A 50 -8.86 -8.73 -7.82
N PHE A 51 -8.80 -8.48 -9.13
CA PHE A 51 -8.44 -7.21 -9.72
C PHE A 51 -9.69 -6.52 -10.29
N ASP A 52 -9.83 -5.23 -10.02
CA ASP A 52 -10.74 -4.34 -10.75
C ASP A 52 -10.44 -4.37 -12.27
N ASP A 53 -11.45 -4.53 -13.11
CA ASP A 53 -11.36 -4.54 -14.59
C ASP A 53 -10.61 -3.33 -15.18
N THR A 54 -10.70 -2.18 -14.54
CA THR A 54 -9.97 -0.96 -14.91
C THR A 54 -8.45 -1.13 -14.87
N TYR A 55 -7.93 -2.13 -14.14
CA TYR A 55 -6.51 -2.48 -14.21
C TYR A 55 -6.13 -3.16 -15.52
N ILE A 56 -7.02 -3.99 -16.08
CA ILE A 56 -6.81 -4.56 -17.41
C ILE A 56 -6.75 -3.42 -18.41
N GLU A 57 -7.69 -2.47 -18.39
CA GLU A 57 -7.65 -1.32 -19.32
C GLU A 57 -6.33 -0.53 -19.23
N GLN A 58 -5.82 -0.31 -18.02
CA GLN A 58 -4.55 0.40 -17.81
C GLN A 58 -3.33 -0.44 -18.20
N ALA A 59 -3.34 -1.75 -17.92
CA ALA A 59 -2.28 -2.67 -18.34
C ALA A 59 -2.27 -2.83 -19.88
N MET A 60 -3.45 -2.94 -20.50
CA MET A 60 -3.64 -2.99 -21.96
C MET A 60 -3.13 -1.72 -22.62
N LYS A 61 -3.49 -0.52 -22.13
CA LYS A 61 -2.97 0.76 -22.66
C LYS A 61 -1.45 0.87 -22.62
N ASN A 62 -0.81 0.21 -21.65
CA ASN A 62 0.64 0.27 -21.47
C ASN A 62 1.38 -0.85 -22.23
N LEU A 63 0.73 -1.99 -22.51
CA LEU A 63 1.33 -3.17 -23.16
C LEU A 63 0.98 -3.27 -24.64
N CYS A 64 -0.24 -2.89 -25.03
CA CYS A 64 -0.78 -2.97 -26.38
C CYS A 64 -1.04 -1.53 -26.84
N LYS A 65 -0.08 -0.95 -27.57
CA LYS A 65 -0.31 0.32 -28.27
C LYS A 65 -1.22 0.15 -29.49
N ASP A 66 -1.37 -1.06 -30.00
CA ASP A 66 -2.24 -1.42 -31.10
C ASP A 66 -2.74 -2.86 -30.87
N ASP A 67 -3.99 -3.10 -31.27
CA ASP A 67 -4.75 -4.35 -31.29
C ASP A 67 -5.57 -4.77 -30.04
N GLU A 68 -6.84 -5.10 -30.33
CA GLU A 68 -7.84 -5.68 -29.43
C GLU A 68 -7.42 -7.10 -29.03
N VAL A 69 -7.19 -7.31 -27.74
CA VAL A 69 -6.82 -8.62 -27.19
C VAL A 69 -7.86 -9.04 -26.16
N GLU A 70 -8.50 -10.18 -26.41
CA GLU A 70 -9.42 -10.82 -25.48
C GLU A 70 -8.60 -11.59 -24.43
N ILE A 71 -8.51 -11.06 -23.20
CA ILE A 71 -7.75 -11.68 -22.11
C ILE A 71 -8.68 -12.50 -21.21
N HIS A 72 -8.52 -13.82 -21.25
CA HIS A 72 -8.99 -14.70 -20.19
C HIS A 72 -7.90 -14.85 -19.12
N VAL A 73 -8.02 -14.15 -17.99
CA VAL A 73 -7.17 -14.39 -16.82
C VAL A 73 -7.65 -15.66 -16.09
N CYS A 74 -7.08 -16.81 -16.44
CA CYS A 74 -7.12 -18.02 -15.64
C CYS A 74 -5.75 -18.23 -14.98
N ALA A 75 -5.62 -17.96 -13.68
CA ALA A 75 -4.50 -18.50 -12.92
C ALA A 75 -4.81 -19.95 -12.52
N SER A 76 -4.32 -20.90 -13.30
CA SER A 76 -4.10 -22.28 -12.86
C SER A 76 -2.62 -22.41 -12.56
N ILE A 77 -2.24 -22.33 -11.28
CA ILE A 77 -0.89 -22.75 -10.88
C ILE A 77 -0.97 -24.26 -10.66
N SER A 78 -0.26 -25.00 -11.51
CA SER A 78 -0.23 -26.46 -11.62
C SER A 78 -0.42 -27.23 -10.31
N SER A 79 -1.33 -28.22 -10.38
CA SER A 79 -1.52 -29.48 -9.62
C SER A 79 -1.38 -29.55 -8.09
N ASN A 80 -0.82 -28.57 -7.37
CA ASN A 80 -0.76 -28.58 -5.90
C ASN A 80 -0.85 -27.20 -5.22
N SER A 81 -1.04 -26.10 -5.95
CA SER A 81 -1.18 -24.76 -5.37
C SER A 81 -2.28 -23.97 -6.07
N SER A 82 -3.48 -23.91 -5.50
CA SER A 82 -4.64 -23.28 -6.13
C SER A 82 -4.75 -21.80 -5.75
N CYS A 83 -3.84 -20.95 -6.25
CA CYS A 83 -4.10 -19.51 -6.23
C CYS A 83 -4.95 -19.12 -7.43
N ILE A 84 -6.06 -18.44 -7.16
CA ILE A 84 -7.00 -18.01 -8.19
C ILE A 84 -6.88 -16.49 -8.30
N ILE A 85 -6.45 -16.01 -9.48
CA ILE A 85 -6.44 -14.59 -9.81
C ILE A 85 -7.59 -14.35 -10.79
N LYS A 86 -8.49 -13.44 -10.45
CA LYS A 86 -9.67 -13.08 -11.24
C LYS A 86 -9.70 -11.60 -11.51
N VAL A 87 -10.14 -11.23 -12.71
CA VAL A 87 -10.52 -9.84 -13.01
C VAL A 87 -12.03 -9.75 -13.03
N VAL A 88 -12.58 -8.70 -12.42
CA VAL A 88 -14.00 -8.59 -12.13
C VAL A 88 -14.50 -7.17 -12.37
N GLU A 89 -15.63 -7.06 -13.07
CA GLU A 89 -16.29 -5.78 -13.34
C GLU A 89 -17.02 -5.23 -12.10
N THR A 90 -17.58 -6.14 -11.30
CA THR A 90 -18.38 -5.81 -10.11
C THR A 90 -17.73 -6.36 -8.84
N LEU A 91 -17.02 -5.48 -8.13
CA LEU A 91 -16.22 -5.85 -6.94
C LEU A 91 -17.06 -6.25 -5.71
N SER A 92 -18.32 -5.81 -5.63
CA SER A 92 -19.22 -6.10 -4.50
C SER A 92 -19.46 -7.60 -4.32
N LYS A 93 -19.40 -8.40 -5.39
CA LYS A 93 -19.64 -9.85 -5.35
C LYS A 93 -18.40 -10.66 -4.96
N CYS A 94 -17.22 -10.04 -4.93
CA CYS A 94 -15.95 -10.76 -4.89
C CYS A 94 -15.52 -11.16 -3.48
N ILE A 95 -15.85 -10.35 -2.49
CA ILE A 95 -15.49 -10.61 -1.09
C ILE A 95 -16.51 -11.51 -0.39
N ASP A 96 -17.68 -11.68 -0.98
CA ASP A 96 -18.75 -12.54 -0.44
C ASP A 96 -18.84 -13.89 -1.15
N SER A 97 -17.84 -14.24 -1.97
CA SER A 97 -17.79 -15.48 -2.74
C SER A 97 -17.60 -16.76 -1.91
N GLY A 98 -17.68 -16.68 -0.57
CA GLY A 98 -17.47 -17.82 0.35
C GLY A 98 -16.01 -18.25 0.53
N GLU A 99 -15.06 -17.63 -0.17
CA GLU A 99 -13.64 -17.95 -0.09
C GLU A 99 -13.02 -17.48 1.24
N ALA A 100 -12.27 -18.36 1.90
CA ALA A 100 -11.67 -18.09 3.21
C ALA A 100 -10.59 -16.99 3.19
N CYS A 101 -9.95 -16.76 2.03
CA CYS A 101 -8.94 -15.73 1.84
C CYS A 101 -9.18 -14.99 0.51
N SER A 102 -9.92 -13.88 0.57
CA SER A 102 -10.25 -13.01 -0.55
C SER A 102 -9.51 -11.68 -0.42
N ILE A 103 -8.65 -11.39 -1.40
CA ILE A 103 -7.91 -10.12 -1.49
C ILE A 103 -8.41 -9.37 -2.71
N CYS A 104 -8.79 -8.11 -2.54
CA CYS A 104 -9.28 -7.28 -3.63
C CYS A 104 -8.32 -6.12 -3.87
N LEU A 105 -7.82 -5.96 -5.10
CA LEU A 105 -7.04 -4.83 -5.55
C LEU A 105 -7.97 -3.91 -6.34
N VAL A 106 -8.09 -2.65 -5.93
CA VAL A 106 -9.00 -1.65 -6.53
C VAL A 106 -8.26 -0.38 -6.89
N ASN A 107 -8.57 0.23 -8.02
CA ASN A 107 -7.76 1.34 -8.53
C ASN A 107 -7.98 2.67 -7.77
N SER A 108 -9.07 2.79 -7.02
CA SER A 108 -9.52 4.04 -6.45
C SER A 108 -10.42 3.85 -5.22
N VAL A 109 -10.50 4.90 -4.40
CA VAL A 109 -11.40 4.97 -3.24
C VAL A 109 -12.87 4.87 -3.67
N ARG A 110 -13.23 5.44 -4.83
CA ARG A 110 -14.60 5.33 -5.36
C ARG A 110 -14.99 3.88 -5.59
N ARG A 111 -14.06 3.06 -6.10
CA ARG A 111 -14.27 1.63 -6.33
C ARG A 111 -14.29 0.85 -5.01
N TYR A 112 -13.45 1.22 -4.04
CA TYR A 112 -13.55 0.67 -2.67
C TYR A 112 -14.95 0.82 -2.07
N ASN A 113 -15.61 1.96 -2.24
CA ASN A 113 -16.97 2.15 -1.71
C ASN A 113 -18.00 1.17 -2.29
N SER A 114 -17.73 0.58 -3.47
CA SER A 114 -18.57 -0.48 -4.06
C SER A 114 -18.32 -1.86 -3.45
N VAL A 115 -17.26 -2.03 -2.66
CA VAL A 115 -16.86 -3.32 -2.11
C VAL A 115 -17.68 -3.70 -0.87
N GLY A 116 -18.40 -2.77 -0.22
CA GLY A 116 -19.26 -3.02 0.96
C GLY A 116 -18.56 -2.81 2.31
N ASP A 117 -19.33 -2.77 3.39
CA ASP A 117 -18.88 -2.34 4.74
C ASP A 117 -18.01 -3.39 5.49
N ASN A 118 -17.35 -2.97 6.57
CA ASN A 118 -16.56 -3.79 7.52
C ASN A 118 -15.28 -4.43 6.96
N LYS A 119 -14.46 -3.66 6.23
CA LYS A 119 -13.23 -4.19 5.62
C LYS A 119 -12.03 -3.34 6.01
N ILE A 120 -10.99 -4.02 6.51
CA ILE A 120 -9.67 -3.41 6.63
C ILE A 120 -9.19 -3.17 5.21
N PHE A 121 -8.89 -1.90 4.91
CA PHE A 121 -8.33 -1.54 3.64
C PHE A 121 -6.93 -0.97 3.81
N TYR A 122 -6.12 -1.20 2.78
CA TYR A 122 -4.79 -0.69 2.67
C TYR A 122 -4.75 0.31 1.52
N ASN A 123 -4.11 1.45 1.72
CA ASN A 123 -3.88 2.44 0.69
C ASN A 123 -2.41 2.36 0.24
N VAL A 124 -2.20 2.13 -1.06
CA VAL A 124 -0.88 2.05 -1.67
C VAL A 124 -0.56 3.37 -2.36
N ARG A 125 0.62 3.92 -2.11
CA ARG A 125 1.15 5.11 -2.79
C ARG A 125 2.56 4.87 -3.29
N ILE A 126 2.87 5.41 -4.47
CA ILE A 126 4.25 5.49 -4.94
C ILE A 126 4.96 6.63 -4.21
N VAL A 127 6.15 6.35 -3.72
CA VAL A 127 6.98 7.29 -2.95
C VAL A 127 8.14 7.77 -3.85
N LYS A 128 8.77 6.82 -4.54
CA LYS A 128 9.75 7.03 -5.62
C LYS A 128 9.58 5.94 -6.67
N PRO A 129 10.24 6.02 -7.85
CA PRO A 129 10.30 4.87 -8.75
C PRO A 129 10.68 3.60 -7.99
N ASN A 130 9.82 2.59 -8.08
CA ASN A 130 9.96 1.29 -7.42
C ASN A 130 9.95 1.27 -5.88
N LEU A 131 9.59 2.38 -5.21
CA LEU A 131 9.38 2.41 -3.76
C LEU A 131 7.93 2.79 -3.47
N TYR A 132 7.23 1.89 -2.78
CA TYR A 132 5.81 2.02 -2.47
C TYR A 132 5.60 2.06 -0.96
N LYS A 133 4.60 2.83 -0.52
CA LYS A 133 4.11 2.86 0.85
C LYS A 133 2.74 2.20 0.87
N ILE A 134 2.57 1.19 1.71
CA ILE A 134 1.27 0.58 2.02
C ILE A 134 0.83 1.10 3.39
N SER A 135 -0.37 1.68 3.49
CA SER A 135 -0.92 2.22 4.74
C SER A 135 -2.15 1.41 5.14
N LYS A 136 -2.19 0.86 6.35
CA LYS A 136 -3.40 0.28 6.95
C LYS A 136 -4.32 1.41 7.40
N MET A 137 -5.58 1.38 6.96
CA MET A 137 -6.54 2.45 7.18
C MET A 137 -7.73 1.99 8.01
N GLU A 138 -8.25 2.90 8.83
CA GLU A 138 -9.56 2.80 9.50
C GLU A 138 -10.27 4.15 9.31
N GLY A 139 -11.25 4.17 8.41
CA GLY A 139 -11.79 5.43 7.87
C GLY A 139 -10.67 6.28 7.25
N ASN A 140 -10.55 7.54 7.66
CA ASN A 140 -9.49 8.45 7.21
C ASN A 140 -8.20 8.36 8.05
N ARG A 141 -8.15 7.47 9.04
CA ARG A 141 -7.02 7.36 9.95
C ARG A 141 -6.02 6.30 9.47
N VAL A 142 -4.75 6.67 9.43
CA VAL A 142 -3.64 5.73 9.22
C VAL A 142 -3.32 5.02 10.53
N LEU A 143 -3.50 3.70 10.58
CA LEU A 143 -3.18 2.86 11.76
C LEU A 143 -1.73 2.38 11.76
N GLY A 144 -1.19 2.12 10.57
CA GLY A 144 0.19 1.70 10.38
C GLY A 144 0.60 1.75 8.92
N TYR A 145 1.90 1.63 8.66
CA TYR A 145 2.44 1.70 7.30
C TYR A 145 3.66 0.82 7.12
N LEU A 146 3.93 0.45 5.87
CA LEU A 146 5.04 -0.38 5.43
C LEU A 146 5.60 0.22 4.14
N PHE A 147 6.94 0.26 4.03
CA PHE A 147 7.61 0.63 2.80
C PHE A 147 8.13 -0.61 2.08
N LEU A 148 7.76 -0.77 0.81
CA LEU A 148 8.17 -1.87 -0.03
C LEU A 148 8.95 -1.35 -1.23
N LYS A 149 10.14 -1.90 -1.45
CA LYS A 149 10.87 -1.72 -2.69
C LYS A 149 10.55 -2.86 -3.63
N MET A 150 10.11 -2.52 -4.83
CA MET A 150 9.92 -3.46 -5.93
C MET A 150 11.26 -3.60 -6.67
N ASN A 151 11.74 -4.82 -6.87
CA ASN A 151 12.91 -5.09 -7.68
C ASN A 151 12.58 -6.22 -8.66
N MET A 152 12.47 -5.89 -9.94
CA MET A 152 12.00 -6.83 -10.97
C MET A 152 10.65 -7.45 -10.55
N CYS A 153 10.64 -8.72 -10.15
CA CYS A 153 9.46 -9.48 -9.72
C CYS A 153 9.43 -9.75 -8.21
N GLU A 154 10.23 -9.04 -7.41
CA GLU A 154 10.31 -9.24 -5.97
C GLU A 154 9.87 -7.99 -5.19
N LEU A 155 9.32 -8.23 -3.99
CA LEU A 155 9.02 -7.19 -3.01
C LEU A 155 9.88 -7.36 -1.77
N ILE A 156 10.59 -6.30 -1.42
CA ILE A 156 11.52 -6.29 -0.29
C ILE A 156 11.08 -5.19 0.67
N GLU A 157 11.00 -5.51 1.96
CA GLU A 157 10.79 -4.51 3.01
C GLU A 157 11.93 -3.49 2.99
N TYR A 158 11.58 -2.22 2.76
CA TYR A 158 12.54 -1.14 2.74
C TYR A 158 12.63 -0.50 4.12
N LYS A 159 13.79 -0.62 4.76
CA LYS A 159 14.03 -0.06 6.09
C LYS A 159 14.50 1.39 5.97
N LEU A 160 13.69 2.32 6.46
CA LEU A 160 14.11 3.71 6.64
C LEU A 160 15.07 3.84 7.83
N PRO A 161 15.89 4.90 7.87
CA PRO A 161 16.68 5.22 9.05
C PRO A 161 15.78 5.33 10.31
N PRO A 162 16.20 4.82 11.48
CA PRO A 162 15.38 4.84 12.70
C PRO A 162 14.83 6.22 13.05
N ASP A 163 15.67 7.26 12.97
CA ASP A 163 15.27 8.62 13.28
C ASP A 163 14.23 9.18 12.30
N LEU A 164 14.23 8.69 11.05
CA LEU A 164 13.25 9.08 10.06
C LEU A 164 11.86 8.54 10.42
N TYR A 165 11.77 7.33 11.00
CA TYR A 165 10.48 6.84 11.53
C TYR A 165 9.95 7.73 12.64
N ILE A 166 10.82 8.19 13.56
CA ILE A 166 10.41 9.10 14.65
C ILE A 166 9.86 10.40 14.07
N VAL A 167 10.59 11.02 13.15
CA VAL A 167 10.18 12.27 12.49
C VAL A 167 8.88 12.09 11.72
N TYR A 168 8.76 10.98 10.98
CA TYR A 168 7.59 10.69 10.18
C TYR A 168 6.35 10.44 11.03
N ASP A 169 6.46 9.65 12.10
CA ASP A 169 5.35 9.32 12.99
C ASP A 169 4.77 10.57 13.64
N GLU A 170 5.64 11.43 14.17
CA GLU A 170 5.25 12.69 14.79
C GLU A 170 4.62 13.65 13.78
N LEU A 171 5.17 13.74 12.57
CA LEU A 171 4.61 14.59 11.54
C LEU A 171 3.24 14.08 11.09
N GLN A 172 3.06 12.76 10.94
CA GLN A 172 1.79 12.16 10.52
C GLN A 172 0.70 12.39 11.55
N GLU A 173 1.01 12.26 12.84
CA GLU A 173 0.03 12.52 13.90
C GLU A 173 -0.47 13.97 13.82
N ILE A 174 0.42 14.93 13.65
CA ILE A 174 0.07 16.35 13.49
C ILE A 174 -0.70 16.59 12.17
N VAL A 175 -0.24 16.03 11.06
CA VAL A 175 -0.86 16.21 9.74
C VAL A 175 -2.25 15.56 9.67
N ASN A 176 -2.47 14.44 10.37
CA ASN A 176 -3.79 13.83 10.46
C ASN A 176 -4.80 14.71 11.21
N GLU A 177 -4.34 15.49 12.20
CA GLU A 177 -5.18 16.37 13.00
C GLU A 177 -5.40 17.73 12.34
N PHE A 178 -4.35 18.34 11.78
CA PHE A 178 -4.37 19.73 11.30
C PHE A 178 -4.22 19.86 9.77
N GLY A 179 -4.03 18.76 9.05
CA GLY A 179 -3.80 18.73 7.59
C GLY A 179 -2.39 19.15 7.16
N SER A 180 -1.74 20.08 7.87
CA SER A 180 -0.37 20.52 7.60
C SER A 180 0.27 21.21 8.82
N ILE A 181 1.60 21.35 8.82
CA ILE A 181 2.33 22.12 9.85
C ILE A 181 3.47 22.93 9.24
N LYS A 182 3.73 24.14 9.74
CA LYS A 182 4.90 24.92 9.33
C LYS A 182 6.18 24.23 9.78
N VAL A 183 7.21 24.22 8.93
CA VAL A 183 8.52 23.62 9.24
C VAL A 183 9.09 24.17 10.55
N SER A 184 9.04 25.48 10.76
CA SER A 184 9.56 26.10 11.99
C SER A 184 8.89 25.58 13.26
N ASP A 185 7.58 25.33 13.19
CA ASP A 185 6.77 24.93 14.33
C ASP A 185 6.98 23.44 14.60
N PHE A 186 7.03 22.63 13.54
CA PHE A 186 7.38 21.22 13.64
C PHE A 186 8.78 21.01 14.19
N LEU A 187 9.78 21.78 13.74
CA LEU A 187 11.14 21.73 14.28
C LEU A 187 11.17 22.05 15.78
N LYS A 188 10.53 23.14 16.22
CA LYS A 188 10.44 23.49 17.64
C LYS A 188 9.77 22.38 18.47
N TYR A 189 8.70 21.80 17.92
CA TYR A 189 7.96 20.73 18.56
C TYR A 189 8.82 19.48 18.74
N ILE A 190 9.44 18.99 17.67
CA ILE A 190 10.14 17.70 17.70
C ILE A 190 11.47 17.78 18.46
N THR A 191 12.22 18.88 18.37
CA THR A 191 13.43 19.07 19.17
C THR A 191 13.11 19.08 20.66
N LYS A 192 11.98 19.70 21.05
CA LYS A 192 11.54 19.76 22.45
C LYS A 192 10.97 18.42 22.95
N ARG A 193 10.13 17.75 22.15
CA ARG A 193 9.39 16.55 22.58
C ARG A 193 10.22 15.26 22.46
N LYS A 194 11.08 15.16 21.45
CA LYS A 194 11.89 13.95 21.18
C LYS A 194 13.36 14.13 21.55
N ASN A 195 13.75 15.29 22.07
CA ASN A 195 15.13 15.62 22.42
C ASN A 195 16.11 15.36 21.27
N MET A 196 15.68 15.66 20.04
CA MET A 196 16.48 15.52 18.84
C MET A 196 17.21 16.82 18.52
N ASP A 197 18.42 16.72 17.97
CA ASP A 197 19.16 17.88 17.50
C ASP A 197 18.44 18.53 16.29
N LYS A 198 18.45 19.86 16.25
CA LYS A 198 17.73 20.63 15.23
C LYS A 198 18.31 20.38 13.83
N GLU A 199 19.62 20.33 13.69
CA GLU A 199 20.28 20.12 12.41
C GLU A 199 20.06 18.69 11.91
N GLN A 200 20.13 17.72 12.83
CA GLN A 200 19.77 16.32 12.55
C GLN A 200 18.33 16.22 12.01
N VAL A 201 17.34 16.85 12.66
CA VAL A 201 15.94 16.83 12.19
C VAL A 201 15.81 17.48 10.81
N ILE A 202 16.49 18.60 10.55
CA ILE A 202 16.49 19.24 9.22
C ILE A 202 17.02 18.28 8.15
N ASN A 203 18.11 17.57 8.43
CA ASN A 203 18.69 16.60 7.50
C ASN A 203 17.76 15.41 7.26
N ILE A 204 17.07 14.93 8.30
CA ILE A 204 16.05 13.87 8.17
C ILE A 204 14.86 14.35 7.33
N LEU A 205 14.37 15.57 7.55
CA LEU A 205 13.29 16.16 6.76
C LEU A 205 13.70 16.30 5.30
N ARG A 206 14.91 16.80 5.02
CA ARG A 206 15.45 16.89 3.65
C ARG A 206 15.53 15.52 2.99
N LEU A 207 16.02 14.52 3.71
CA LEU A 207 16.04 13.14 3.23
C LEU A 207 14.62 12.66 2.91
N ALA A 208 13.69 12.76 3.85
CA ALA A 208 12.30 12.33 3.66
C ALA A 208 11.58 13.05 2.51
N ILE A 209 11.84 14.35 2.30
CA ILE A 209 11.34 15.13 1.16
C ILE A 209 11.95 14.64 -0.15
N SER A 210 13.29 14.46 -0.20
CA SER A 210 13.98 13.86 -1.35
C SER A 210 13.48 12.43 -1.63
N MET A 211 12.88 11.81 -0.60
CA MET A 211 12.28 10.51 -0.71
C MET A 211 10.86 10.49 -1.18
N GLY A 212 10.18 11.64 -1.30
CA GLY A 212 8.76 11.68 -1.61
C GLY A 212 7.89 11.11 -0.49
N ILE A 213 8.44 10.96 0.72
CA ILE A 213 7.71 10.49 1.91
C ILE A 213 6.95 11.65 2.54
N ILE A 214 7.59 12.83 2.58
CA ILE A 214 7.05 14.08 3.09
C ILE A 214 6.97 15.07 1.93
N ARG A 215 5.88 15.82 1.86
CA ARG A 215 5.75 16.93 0.93
C ARG A 215 6.10 18.23 1.64
N TYR A 216 6.85 19.09 0.95
CA TYR A 216 7.16 20.44 1.39
C TYR A 216 6.63 21.45 0.40
N ASP A 217 5.76 22.34 0.88
CA ASP A 217 5.12 23.40 0.08
C ASP A 217 5.56 24.77 0.60
N GLY A 218 6.84 25.10 0.33
CA GLY A 218 7.48 26.39 0.60
C GLY A 218 7.70 26.77 2.07
N LYS A 219 6.79 26.40 2.98
CA LYS A 219 6.85 26.61 4.44
C LYS A 219 6.18 25.50 5.24
N TYR A 220 5.31 24.72 4.60
CA TYR A 220 4.49 23.71 5.26
C TYR A 220 4.92 22.30 4.89
N LEU A 221 4.84 21.41 5.87
CA LEU A 221 5.02 19.97 5.74
C LEU A 221 3.64 19.30 5.70
N THR A 222 3.46 18.43 4.73
CA THR A 222 2.34 17.48 4.66
C THR A 222 2.88 16.09 4.35
N ILE A 223 2.04 15.08 4.48
CA ILE A 223 2.41 13.70 4.17
C ILE A 223 1.52 13.17 3.07
N TYR A 224 2.13 12.41 2.16
CA TYR A 224 1.42 11.58 1.19
C TYR A 224 0.85 10.34 1.86
#